data_AF-A0A2W0BIF5-F1
#
_entry.id   AF-A0A2W0BIF5-F1
#
_cell.length_a   1.000
_cell.length_b   1.000
_cell.length_c   1.000
_cell.angle_alpha   90.00
_cell.angle_beta   90.00
_cell.angle_gamma   90.00
#
_symmetry.space_group_name_H-M   'P 1'
#
loop_
_entity.id
_entity.type
_entity.pdbx_description
1 polymer ?
#
loop_
_entity_poly.entity_id
_entity_poly.type
_entity_poly.pdbx_seq_one_letter_code
_entity_poly.pdbx_strand_id
1 'polypeptide(L)'
;MNSPTRTAAETTVPQEIAQLAAMRPVHAAFAWFQLREQELRSMQLDIARIPAPPFGEAARAQWLREKFTAIGLDDIEVDEVGNVIGVLPGQDRELPAVAVTAHLDTVFPSDTEITIHEDRDRVYGPGVSDNAAGLTAMLAIAMCMREAR
;
A
#
# COMPACT_ATOMS: atom_id res chain seq x y z
N MET A 1 0.40 -47.58 12.65
CA MET A 1 1.19 -47.28 11.44
C MET A 1 1.72 -45.87 11.60
N ASN A 2 3.04 -45.73 11.52
CA ASN A 2 3.81 -44.56 11.94
C ASN A 2 3.43 -43.27 11.19
N SER A 3 3.08 -42.24 11.93
CA SER A 3 3.17 -40.84 11.46
C SER A 3 4.65 -40.52 11.22
N PRO A 4 5.04 -39.91 10.09
CA PRO A 4 6.42 -39.47 9.90
C PRO A 4 6.70 -38.29 10.84
N THR A 5 7.76 -38.45 11.62
CA THR A 5 8.40 -37.44 12.46
C THR A 5 8.73 -36.20 11.62
N ARG A 6 8.21 -35.03 12.05
CA ARG A 6 8.59 -33.73 11.48
C ARG A 6 9.96 -33.36 12.02
N THR A 7 11.03 -33.79 11.35
CA THR A 7 12.42 -33.50 11.74
C THR A 7 13.00 -32.44 10.81
N ALA A 8 12.70 -31.18 11.10
CA ALA A 8 13.50 -30.02 10.72
C ALA A 8 13.32 -28.99 11.85
N ALA A 9 14.42 -28.45 12.38
CA ALA A 9 14.34 -27.43 13.43
C ALA A 9 13.48 -26.26 12.92
N GLU A 10 12.38 -25.95 13.63
CA GLU A 10 11.53 -24.81 13.27
C GLU A 10 12.38 -23.54 13.34
N THR A 11 12.42 -22.82 12.21
CA THR A 11 13.17 -21.57 12.11
C THR A 11 12.47 -20.55 12.99
N THR A 12 13.22 -19.83 13.80
CA THR A 12 12.63 -18.80 14.66
C THR A 12 12.25 -17.59 13.80
N VAL A 13 11.22 -16.83 14.19
CA VAL A 13 10.80 -15.61 13.47
C VAL A 13 11.98 -14.65 13.18
N PRO A 14 12.91 -14.39 14.11
CA PRO A 14 14.11 -13.59 13.81
C PRO A 14 15.00 -14.18 12.71
N GLN A 15 15.13 -15.51 12.65
CA GLN A 15 15.89 -16.18 11.60
C GLN A 15 15.18 -16.10 10.24
N GLU A 16 13.85 -16.23 10.22
CA GLU A 16 13.06 -16.05 8.99
C GLU A 16 13.16 -14.62 8.45
N ILE A 17 13.05 -13.61 9.32
CA ILE A 17 13.22 -12.20 8.94
C ILE A 17 14.62 -11.98 8.38
N ALA A 18 15.66 -12.50 9.02
CA ALA A 18 17.04 -12.36 8.53
C ALA A 18 17.24 -13.03 7.16
N GLN A 19 16.62 -14.19 6.93
CA GLN A 19 16.66 -14.88 5.65
C GLN A 19 15.97 -14.06 4.55
N LEU A 20 14.76 -13.54 4.82
CA LEU A 20 14.03 -12.67 3.89
C LEU A 20 14.80 -11.38 3.59
N ALA A 21 15.31 -10.72 4.62
CA ALA A 21 16.08 -9.49 4.48
C ALA A 21 17.32 -9.68 3.62
N ALA A 22 17.98 -10.85 3.66
CA ALA A 22 19.14 -11.16 2.82
C ALA A 22 18.80 -11.47 1.35
N MET A 23 17.52 -11.59 0.99
CA MET A 23 17.12 -11.90 -0.38
C MET A 23 17.38 -10.72 -1.32
N ARG A 24 18.06 -10.99 -2.45
CA ARG A 24 18.31 -9.98 -3.49
C ARG A 24 17.06 -9.24 -3.97
N PRO A 25 15.90 -9.91 -4.20
CA PRO A 25 14.65 -9.21 -4.51
C PRO A 25 14.21 -8.19 -3.45
N VAL A 26 14.41 -8.48 -2.16
CA VAL A 26 14.05 -7.57 -1.06
C VAL A 26 14.96 -6.35 -1.04
N HIS A 27 16.27 -6.53 -1.24
CA HIS A 27 17.19 -5.41 -1.40
C HIS A 27 16.85 -4.54 -2.64
N ALA A 28 16.48 -5.17 -3.76
CA ALA A 28 16.08 -4.45 -4.96
C ALA A 28 14.80 -3.63 -4.72
N ALA A 29 13.82 -4.17 -3.98
CA ALA A 29 12.62 -3.43 -3.59
C ALA A 29 12.96 -2.22 -2.69
N PHE A 30 13.84 -2.37 -1.70
CA PHE A 30 14.27 -1.23 -0.88
C PHE A 30 14.97 -0.14 -1.71
N ALA A 31 15.84 -0.52 -2.63
CA ALA A 31 16.49 0.43 -3.54
C ALA A 31 15.46 1.14 -4.44
N TRP A 32 14.44 0.41 -4.92
CA TRP A 32 13.35 0.98 -5.71
C TRP A 32 12.58 2.05 -4.93
N PHE A 33 12.22 1.79 -3.66
CA PHE A 33 11.54 2.77 -2.82
C PHE A 33 12.40 4.02 -2.56
N GLN A 34 13.70 3.84 -2.28
CA GLN A 34 14.62 4.95 -2.05
C GLN A 34 14.77 5.84 -3.28
N LEU A 35 14.89 5.24 -4.47
CA LEU A 35 15.03 5.98 -5.72
C LEU A 35 13.77 6.78 -6.09
N ARG A 36 12.60 6.38 -5.57
CA ARG A 36 11.31 7.00 -5.85
C ARG A 36 10.71 7.77 -4.67
N GLU A 37 11.49 8.04 -3.62
CA GLU A 37 10.99 8.70 -2.40
C GLU A 37 10.24 10.00 -2.72
N GLN A 38 10.78 10.84 -3.60
CA GLN A 38 10.16 12.11 -4.02
C GLN A 38 8.81 11.90 -4.72
N GLU A 39 8.72 10.91 -5.62
CA GLU A 39 7.50 10.57 -6.35
C GLU A 39 6.41 10.08 -5.38
N LEU A 40 6.77 9.16 -4.48
CA LEU A 40 5.86 8.60 -3.48
C LEU A 40 5.42 9.68 -2.48
N ARG A 41 6.33 10.57 -2.07
CA ARG A 41 5.99 11.72 -1.23
C ARG A 41 4.98 12.62 -1.92
N SER A 42 5.20 12.99 -3.19
CA SER A 42 4.23 13.79 -3.96
C SER A 42 2.87 13.10 -4.01
N MET A 43 2.84 11.79 -4.26
CA MET A 43 1.61 11.01 -4.29
C MET A 43 0.87 11.03 -2.94
N GLN A 44 1.60 10.93 -1.82
CA GLN A 44 1.03 11.05 -0.47
C GLN A 44 0.42 12.44 -0.23
N LEU A 45 1.11 13.50 -0.68
CA LEU A 45 0.60 14.86 -0.57
C LEU A 45 -0.66 15.08 -1.42
N ASP A 46 -0.68 14.53 -2.63
CA ASP A 46 -1.83 14.63 -3.53
C ASP A 46 -3.09 14.00 -2.91
N ILE A 47 -2.99 12.77 -2.41
CA ILE A 47 -4.14 12.09 -1.80
C ILE A 47 -4.54 12.71 -0.45
N ALA A 48 -3.57 13.20 0.34
CA ALA A 48 -3.85 13.91 1.59
C ALA A 48 -4.68 15.19 1.36
N ARG A 49 -4.46 15.88 0.23
CA ARG A 49 -5.20 17.10 -0.14
C ARG A 49 -6.65 16.86 -0.56
N ILE A 50 -7.05 15.61 -0.81
CA ILE A 50 -8.44 15.28 -1.14
C ILE A 50 -9.20 15.10 0.18
N PRO A 51 -10.24 15.90 0.47
CA PRO A 51 -11.09 15.66 1.63
C PRO A 51 -11.80 14.31 1.53
N ALA A 52 -11.82 13.56 2.63
CA ALA A 52 -12.61 12.34 2.78
C ALA A 52 -13.09 12.25 4.23
N PRO A 53 -14.11 13.04 4.61
CA PRO A 53 -14.76 12.85 5.90
C PRO A 53 -15.42 11.45 5.93
N PRO A 54 -15.82 10.96 7.11
CA PRO A 54 -16.54 9.68 7.20
C PRO A 54 -17.80 9.72 6.31
N PHE A 55 -17.98 8.69 5.48
CA PHE A 55 -19.03 8.55 4.46
C PHE A 55 -18.95 9.54 3.28
N GLY A 56 -17.85 10.29 3.15
CA GLY A 56 -17.58 11.25 2.07
C GLY A 56 -16.35 10.89 1.23
N GLU A 57 -16.04 9.60 1.10
CA GLU A 57 -14.78 9.10 0.55
C GLU A 57 -14.74 9.07 -1.00
N ALA A 58 -15.87 9.33 -1.67
CA ALA A 58 -16.04 9.12 -3.11
C ALA A 58 -14.95 9.78 -3.98
N ALA A 59 -14.49 10.99 -3.62
CA ALA A 59 -13.43 11.67 -4.36
C ALA A 59 -12.07 10.94 -4.23
N ARG A 60 -11.73 10.45 -3.03
CA ARG A 60 -10.52 9.63 -2.83
C ARG A 60 -10.64 8.26 -3.47
N ALA A 61 -11.81 7.64 -3.43
CA ALA A 61 -12.08 6.38 -4.11
C ALA A 61 -11.84 6.51 -5.63
N GLN A 62 -12.36 7.58 -6.24
CA GLN A 62 -12.14 7.84 -7.67
C GLN A 62 -10.66 8.06 -7.99
N TRP A 63 -9.95 8.85 -7.20
CA TRP A 63 -8.51 9.05 -7.36
C TRP A 63 -7.74 7.73 -7.25
N LEU A 64 -8.08 6.88 -6.27
CA LEU A 64 -7.42 5.58 -6.06
C LEU A 64 -7.67 4.63 -7.24
N ARG A 65 -8.91 4.60 -7.75
CA ARG A 65 -9.27 3.82 -8.94
C ARG A 65 -8.46 4.23 -10.17
N GLU A 66 -8.25 5.52 -10.36
CA GLU A 66 -7.41 6.05 -11.44
C GLU A 66 -5.95 5.59 -11.27
N LYS A 67 -5.42 5.60 -10.04
CA LYS A 67 -4.08 5.07 -9.76
C LYS A 67 -3.98 3.56 -10.01
N PHE A 68 -4.96 2.77 -9.58
CA PHE A 68 -5.01 1.33 -9.88
C PHE A 68 -5.00 1.07 -11.39
N THR A 69 -5.78 1.85 -12.14
CA THR A 69 -5.84 1.76 -13.60
C THR A 69 -4.50 2.13 -14.24
N ALA A 70 -3.86 3.20 -13.77
CA ALA A 70 -2.56 3.65 -14.28
C ALA A 70 -1.42 2.66 -13.98
N ILE A 71 -1.46 1.99 -12.83
CA ILE A 71 -0.55 0.88 -12.48
C ILE A 71 -0.86 -0.35 -13.36
N GLY A 72 -2.06 -0.44 -13.93
CA GLY A 72 -2.53 -1.57 -14.73
C GLY A 72 -2.82 -2.78 -13.86
N LEU A 73 -3.51 -2.57 -12.73
CA LEU A 73 -4.14 -3.67 -11.98
C LEU A 73 -5.32 -4.24 -12.75
N ASP A 74 -5.64 -5.50 -12.48
CA ASP A 74 -6.78 -6.22 -13.04
C ASP A 74 -7.99 -6.13 -12.10
N ASP A 75 -9.17 -6.51 -12.61
CA ASP A 75 -10.41 -6.64 -11.84
C ASP A 75 -10.71 -5.42 -10.95
N ILE A 76 -10.47 -4.21 -11.49
CA ILE A 76 -10.67 -2.97 -10.74
C ILE A 76 -12.15 -2.68 -10.60
N GLU A 77 -12.64 -2.75 -9.37
CA GLU A 77 -14.04 -2.49 -9.03
C GLU A 77 -14.18 -1.51 -7.86
N VAL A 78 -15.35 -0.89 -7.80
CA VAL A 78 -15.79 -0.11 -6.64
C VAL A 78 -17.03 -0.79 -6.10
N ASP A 79 -17.00 -1.24 -4.86
CA ASP A 79 -18.12 -1.96 -4.25
C ASP A 79 -19.26 -1.02 -3.83
N GLU A 80 -20.35 -1.59 -3.31
CA GLU A 80 -21.55 -0.83 -2.92
C GLU A 80 -21.32 0.20 -1.81
N VAL A 81 -20.25 0.04 -1.02
CA VAL A 81 -19.91 0.96 0.08
C VAL A 81 -18.74 1.89 -0.26
N GLY A 82 -18.20 1.80 -1.48
CA GLY A 82 -17.18 2.71 -2.00
C GLY A 82 -15.73 2.23 -1.82
N ASN A 83 -15.49 0.98 -1.42
CA ASN A 83 -14.14 0.41 -1.41
C ASN A 83 -13.66 0.24 -2.84
N VAL A 84 -12.38 0.55 -3.09
CA VAL A 84 -11.74 0.31 -4.38
C VAL A 84 -10.89 -0.94 -4.27
N ILE A 85 -11.20 -1.93 -5.09
CA ILE A 85 -10.51 -3.22 -5.12
C ILE A 85 -9.79 -3.34 -6.46
N GLY A 86 -8.58 -3.87 -6.43
CA GLY A 86 -7.79 -4.14 -7.63
C GLY A 86 -6.86 -5.32 -7.40
N VAL A 87 -6.64 -6.12 -8.43
CA VAL A 87 -5.89 -7.37 -8.35
C VAL A 87 -4.57 -7.24 -9.09
N LEU A 88 -3.48 -7.68 -8.44
CA LEU A 88 -2.21 -7.93 -9.11
C LEU A 88 -2.00 -9.45 -9.22
N PRO A 89 -2.22 -10.07 -10.40
CA PRO A 89 -2.20 -11.54 -10.51
C PRO A 89 -0.84 -12.13 -10.15
N GLY A 90 -0.79 -13.12 -9.26
CA GLY A 90 0.44 -13.87 -8.97
C GLY A 90 0.96 -14.61 -10.21
N GLN A 91 2.26 -14.93 -10.23
CA GLN A 91 2.82 -15.81 -11.27
C GLN A 91 2.30 -17.25 -11.12
N ASP A 92 2.10 -17.69 -9.88
CA ASP A 92 1.46 -18.95 -9.52
C ASP A 92 0.09 -18.64 -8.91
N ARG A 93 -0.99 -19.06 -9.59
CA ARG A 93 -2.37 -18.82 -9.15
C ARG A 93 -2.88 -19.85 -8.15
N GLU A 94 -2.09 -20.89 -7.86
CA GLU A 94 -2.40 -21.89 -6.84
C GLU A 94 -1.96 -21.44 -5.43
N LEU A 95 -1.10 -20.41 -5.34
CA LEU A 95 -0.70 -19.82 -4.07
C LEU A 95 -1.80 -18.93 -3.48
N PRO A 96 -1.91 -18.85 -2.13
CA PRO A 96 -2.88 -17.97 -1.48
C PRO A 96 -2.68 -16.49 -1.86
N ALA A 97 -3.80 -15.78 -2.01
CA ALA A 97 -3.78 -14.34 -2.18
C ALA A 97 -3.37 -13.61 -0.88
N VAL A 98 -2.70 -12.47 -1.02
CA VAL A 98 -2.39 -11.56 0.08
C VAL A 98 -3.16 -10.26 -0.15
N ALA A 99 -3.97 -9.87 0.84
CA ALA A 99 -4.66 -8.58 0.83
C ALA A 99 -3.79 -7.52 1.52
N VAL A 100 -3.50 -6.44 0.82
CA VAL A 100 -2.90 -5.21 1.38
C VAL A 100 -3.99 -4.16 1.36
N THR A 101 -4.27 -3.53 2.51
CA THR A 101 -5.40 -2.61 2.66
C THR A 101 -4.98 -1.33 3.37
N ALA A 102 -5.65 -0.24 3.02
CA ALA A 102 -5.60 1.05 3.72
C ALA A 102 -6.98 1.70 3.55
N HIS A 103 -7.47 2.39 4.58
CA HIS A 103 -8.78 3.03 4.52
C HIS A 103 -8.72 4.39 3.83
N LEU A 104 -9.83 4.81 3.22
CA LEU A 104 -9.94 6.03 2.42
C LEU A 104 -10.28 7.25 3.28
N ASP A 105 -11.13 7.06 4.27
CA ASP A 105 -11.69 8.09 5.12
C ASP A 105 -10.62 8.73 6.02
N THR A 106 -11.03 9.85 6.60
CA THR A 106 -10.31 10.54 7.66
C THR A 106 -11.29 10.88 8.76
N VAL A 107 -10.76 11.16 9.94
CA VAL A 107 -11.57 11.61 11.08
C VAL A 107 -12.03 13.08 10.96
N PHE A 108 -11.60 13.80 9.92
CA PHE A 108 -11.78 15.24 9.82
C PHE A 108 -13.12 15.61 9.13
N PRO A 109 -13.86 16.61 9.64
CA PRO A 109 -15.05 17.16 8.96
C PRO A 109 -14.78 17.64 7.54
N SER A 110 -15.82 17.69 6.70
CA SER A 110 -15.75 18.08 5.29
C SER A 110 -15.22 19.50 5.05
N ASP A 111 -15.41 20.39 6.02
CA ASP A 111 -14.99 21.80 5.99
C ASP A 111 -13.62 22.03 6.64
N THR A 112 -12.93 20.98 7.06
CA THR A 112 -11.57 21.07 7.61
C THR A 112 -10.64 21.66 6.56
N GLU A 113 -9.97 22.76 6.92
CA GLU A 113 -8.91 23.33 6.10
C GLU A 113 -7.73 22.35 6.01
N ILE A 114 -7.40 21.89 4.80
CA ILE A 114 -6.27 20.98 4.55
C ILE A 114 -5.03 21.77 4.17
N THR A 115 -4.34 22.27 5.20
CA THR A 115 -3.04 22.90 5.06
C THR A 115 -1.94 21.90 5.42
N ILE A 116 -1.09 21.60 4.43
CA ILE A 116 0.05 20.69 4.60
C ILE A 116 1.33 21.51 4.75
N HIS A 117 2.06 21.23 5.83
CA HIS A 117 3.35 21.84 6.14
C HIS A 117 4.45 20.80 6.05
N GLU A 118 5.52 21.13 5.34
CA GLU A 118 6.72 20.31 5.26
C GLU A 118 7.84 20.96 6.08
N ASP A 119 8.44 20.21 6.99
CA ASP A 119 9.60 20.64 7.78
C ASP A 119 10.65 19.52 7.77
N ARG A 120 11.70 19.74 6.97
CA ARG A 120 12.82 18.80 6.75
C ARG A 120 12.32 17.40 6.34
N ASP A 121 12.36 16.45 7.26
CA ASP A 121 12.01 15.05 7.09
C ASP A 121 10.55 14.75 7.45
N ARG A 122 9.80 15.76 7.90
CA ARG A 122 8.43 15.60 8.41
C ARG A 122 7.41 16.33 7.55
N VAL A 123 6.24 15.71 7.44
CA VAL A 123 5.05 16.28 6.79
C VAL A 123 3.94 16.31 7.82
N TYR A 124 3.29 17.46 7.95
CA TYR A 124 2.20 17.70 8.89
C TYR A 124 0.97 18.15 8.14
N GLY A 125 -0.19 17.62 8.50
CA GLY A 125 -1.47 18.05 7.96
C GLY A 125 -2.56 17.03 8.22
N PRO A 126 -3.84 17.43 8.15
CA PRO A 126 -4.97 16.51 8.25
C PRO A 126 -4.84 15.38 7.23
N GLY A 127 -5.00 14.14 7.69
CA GLY A 127 -5.03 12.97 6.80
C GLY A 127 -3.67 12.49 6.27
N VAL A 128 -2.57 13.20 6.53
CA VAL A 128 -1.23 12.90 5.95
C VAL A 128 -0.72 11.54 6.40
N SER A 129 -0.72 11.28 7.72
CA SER A 129 -0.30 9.99 8.26
C SER A 129 -1.44 8.97 8.25
N ASP A 130 -2.66 9.43 8.49
CA ASP A 130 -3.85 8.60 8.68
C ASP A 130 -4.96 9.05 7.69
N ASN A 131 -5.06 8.47 6.50
CA ASN A 131 -4.25 7.34 6.01
C ASN A 131 -3.71 7.52 4.59
N ALA A 132 -3.41 8.76 4.20
CA ALA A 132 -2.72 9.03 2.93
C ALA A 132 -1.40 8.27 2.82
N ALA A 133 -0.66 8.11 3.92
CA ALA A 133 0.57 7.31 3.98
C ALA A 133 0.32 5.83 3.64
N GLY A 134 -0.69 5.20 4.23
CA GLY A 134 -1.02 3.79 3.96
C GLY A 134 -1.51 3.56 2.54
N LEU A 135 -2.36 4.45 2.02
CA LEU A 135 -2.81 4.40 0.62
C LEU A 135 -1.62 4.50 -0.36
N THR A 136 -0.69 5.40 -0.07
CA THR A 136 0.53 5.57 -0.87
C THR A 136 1.43 4.35 -0.77
N ALA A 137 1.62 3.78 0.42
CA ALA A 137 2.44 2.58 0.62
C ALA A 137 1.85 1.38 -0.13
N MET A 138 0.53 1.19 -0.10
CA MET A 138 -0.16 0.15 -0.86
C MET A 138 0.05 0.31 -2.38
N LEU A 139 -0.10 1.52 -2.91
CA LEU A 139 0.18 1.82 -4.32
C LEU A 139 1.66 1.56 -4.67
N ALA A 140 2.59 2.00 -3.82
CA ALA A 140 4.01 1.82 -4.02
C ALA A 140 4.41 0.33 -4.05
N ILE A 141 3.83 -0.48 -3.16
CA ILE A 141 4.04 -1.94 -3.17
C ILE A 141 3.55 -2.54 -4.48
N ALA A 142 2.35 -2.17 -4.95
CA ALA A 142 1.81 -2.66 -6.21
C ALA A 142 2.71 -2.27 -7.40
N MET A 143 3.16 -1.01 -7.48
CA MET A 143 4.11 -0.53 -8.49
C MET A 143 5.43 -1.30 -8.47
N CYS A 144 6.04 -1.45 -7.29
CA CYS A 144 7.30 -2.18 -7.13
C CYS A 144 7.15 -3.65 -7.57
N MET A 145 6.08 -4.32 -7.14
CA MET A 145 5.79 -5.71 -7.51
C MET A 145 5.49 -5.88 -9.00
N ARG A 146 5.00 -4.84 -9.69
CA ARG A 146 4.78 -4.84 -11.13
C ARG A 146 6.07 -4.69 -11.92
N GLU A 147 6.94 -3.78 -11.51
CA GLU A 147 8.22 -3.53 -12.18
C GLU A 147 9.25 -4.64 -11.94
N ALA A 148 9.13 -5.38 -10.83
CA ALA A 148 10.02 -6.49 -10.49
C ALA A 148 9.71 -7.81 -11.23
N ARG A 149 8.69 -7.83 -12.10
CA ARG A 149 8.26 -9.03 -12.85
C ARG A 149 9.15 -9.36 -14.04
#